data_AF-A4BNJ7-F1
#
_entry.id   AF-A4BNJ7-F1
#
_cell.length_a   1.000
_cell.length_b   1.000
_cell.length_c   1.000
_cell.angle_alpha   90.00
_cell.angle_beta   90.00
_cell.angle_gamma   90.00
#
_symmetry.space_group_name_H-M   'P 1'
#
loop_
_entity.id
_entity.type
_entity.pdbx_description
1 polymer ?
#
loop_
_entity_poly.entity_id
_entity_poly.type
_entity_poly.pdbx_seq_one_letter_code
_entity_poly.pdbx_strand_id
1 'polypeptide(L)'
;MRCPFCQAQETRVIDSRLAGEGDQVRRRRECLQCVERFTTYESAELVMPQVVKRDGSREVLDHRKLRTGLLRALEKRPVATEAIEAAISRILKRIRHSGEREIPARQIGEWVMDELRELDQVAYVRFASVYRSFQDVSAFREVIDGLEQLQPRESRLPPSDDEPKDQ
;
A
#
# COMPACT_ATOMS: atom_id res chain seq x y z
N MET A 1 18.10 -26.27 12.66
CA MET A 1 19.31 -25.60 12.10
C MET A 1 20.53 -26.41 12.47
N ARG A 2 21.53 -26.51 11.57
CA ARG A 2 22.78 -27.22 11.85
C ARG A 2 23.68 -26.42 12.79
N CYS A 3 24.45 -27.12 13.63
CA CYS A 3 25.46 -26.52 14.49
C CYS A 3 26.59 -25.93 13.63
N PRO A 4 26.95 -24.64 13.78
CA PRO A 4 28.02 -24.02 12.99
C PRO A 4 29.41 -24.56 13.36
N PHE A 5 29.57 -25.18 14.53
CA PHE A 5 30.86 -25.67 15.04
C PHE A 5 31.16 -27.12 14.63
N CYS A 6 30.15 -28.00 14.66
CA CYS A 6 30.33 -29.44 14.42
C CYS A 6 29.40 -30.02 13.35
N GLN A 7 28.59 -29.18 12.67
CA GLN A 7 27.66 -29.56 11.59
C GLN A 7 26.55 -30.55 11.95
N ALA A 8 26.40 -30.92 13.23
CA ALA A 8 25.32 -31.74 13.75
C ALA A 8 23.95 -31.11 13.44
N GLN A 9 22.94 -31.95 13.15
CA GLN A 9 21.59 -31.47 12.84
C GLN A 9 20.77 -31.18 14.10
N GLU A 10 21.15 -31.79 15.23
CA GLU A 10 20.43 -31.76 16.50
C GLU A 10 20.84 -30.53 17.33
N THR A 11 19.99 -29.51 17.31
CA THR A 11 20.16 -28.29 18.10
C THR A 11 18.86 -27.93 18.82
N ARG A 12 18.96 -27.54 20.09
CA ARG A 12 17.82 -27.16 20.93
C ARG A 12 17.77 -25.66 21.13
N VAL A 13 16.59 -25.06 21.04
CA VAL A 13 16.37 -23.64 21.41
C VAL A 13 16.25 -23.55 22.93
N ILE A 14 17.05 -22.68 23.55
CA ILE A 14 17.08 -22.52 25.02
C ILE A 14 16.51 -21.16 25.48
N ASP A 15 16.53 -20.14 24.64
CA ASP A 15 15.97 -18.81 24.91
C ASP A 15 15.48 -18.19 23.60
N SER A 16 14.29 -17.59 23.61
CA SER A 16 13.67 -16.94 22.46
C SER A 16 13.12 -15.59 22.87
N ARG A 17 13.55 -14.52 22.21
CA ARG A 17 13.13 -13.14 22.50
C ARG A 17 12.89 -12.36 21.21
N LEU A 18 12.05 -11.34 21.29
CA LEU A 18 11.93 -10.35 20.23
C LEU A 18 13.21 -9.51 20.16
N ALA A 19 13.59 -9.12 18.95
CA ALA A 19 14.70 -8.24 18.62
C ALA A 19 14.28 -7.31 17.47
N GLY A 20 15.11 -6.33 17.12
CA GLY A 20 14.85 -5.43 15.98
C GLY A 20 13.53 -4.66 16.10
N GLU A 21 13.24 -4.06 17.25
CA GLU A 21 11.96 -3.39 17.51
C GLU A 21 10.71 -4.30 17.32
N GLY A 22 10.90 -5.63 17.42
CA GLY A 22 9.82 -6.61 17.31
C GLY A 22 9.68 -7.26 15.93
N ASP A 23 10.51 -6.88 14.95
CA ASP A 23 10.49 -7.45 13.60
C ASP A 23 11.26 -8.77 13.47
N GLN A 24 12.05 -9.12 14.48
CA GLN A 24 12.94 -10.27 14.50
C GLN A 24 12.75 -11.12 15.75
N VAL A 25 12.97 -12.42 15.60
CA VAL A 25 13.07 -13.36 16.72
C VAL A 25 14.52 -13.78 16.87
N ARG A 26 15.13 -13.40 17.99
CA ARG A 26 16.47 -13.88 18.40
C ARG A 26 16.30 -15.18 19.17
N ARG A 27 16.93 -16.25 18.71
CA ARG A 27 16.95 -17.56 19.37
C ARG A 27 18.36 -17.95 19.79
N ARG A 28 18.55 -18.24 21.07
CA ARG A 28 19.78 -18.90 21.57
C ARG A 28 19.59 -20.41 21.42
N ARG A 29 20.55 -21.06 20.77
CA ARG A 29 20.55 -22.50 20.51
C ARG A 29 21.76 -23.15 21.15
N GLU A 30 21.61 -24.40 21.54
CA GLU A 30 22.66 -25.27 22.08
C GLU A 30 22.72 -26.55 21.23
N CYS A 31 23.93 -26.94 20.83
CA CYS A 31 24.17 -28.19 20.12
C CYS A 31 24.09 -29.37 21.09
N LEU A 32 23.36 -30.44 20.73
CA LEU A 32 23.28 -31.63 21.59
C LEU A 32 24.52 -32.52 21.51
N GLN A 33 25.39 -32.32 20.50
CA GLN A 33 26.59 -33.14 20.29
C GLN A 33 27.87 -32.49 20.86
N CYS A 34 28.11 -31.21 20.60
CA CYS A 34 29.32 -30.50 21.06
C CYS A 34 29.05 -29.50 22.19
N VAL A 35 27.80 -29.38 22.65
CA VAL A 35 27.37 -28.48 23.75
C VAL A 35 27.57 -26.98 23.47
N GLU A 36 28.15 -26.62 22.32
CA GLU A 36 28.36 -25.24 21.93
C GLU A 36 27.06 -24.46 21.74
N ARG A 37 27.11 -23.17 22.10
CA ARG A 37 25.95 -22.28 22.08
C ARG A 37 26.12 -21.18 21.05
N PHE A 38 25.10 -20.99 20.23
CA PHE A 38 25.09 -19.97 19.18
C PHE A 38 23.74 -19.26 19.13
N THR A 39 23.70 -18.09 18.48
CA THR A 39 22.50 -17.27 18.36
C THR A 39 22.08 -17.21 16.91
N THR A 40 20.79 -17.36 16.65
CA THR A 40 20.20 -17.18 15.33
C THR A 40 19.19 -16.04 15.38
N TYR A 41 19.12 -15.26 14.31
CA TYR A 41 18.10 -14.25 14.11
C TYR A 41 17.18 -14.74 13.01
N GLU A 42 15.89 -14.69 13.25
CA GLU A 42 14.86 -15.03 12.28
C GLU A 42 14.05 -13.78 11.99
N SER A 43 13.93 -13.43 10.71
CA SER A 43 13.10 -12.34 10.21
C SER A 43 12.06 -12.91 9.24
N ALA A 44 10.92 -12.24 9.14
CA ALA A 44 9.96 -12.54 8.08
C ALA A 44 10.56 -12.14 6.72
N GLU A 45 10.67 -13.09 5.80
CA GLU A 45 11.01 -12.79 4.42
C GLU A 45 9.75 -12.31 3.70
N LEU A 46 9.69 -11.01 3.42
CA LEU A 46 8.56 -10.39 2.74
C LEU A 46 8.96 -10.09 1.29
N VAL A 47 8.67 -11.02 0.38
CA VAL A 47 8.93 -10.86 -1.05
C VAL A 47 7.79 -10.04 -1.68
N MET A 48 8.15 -9.03 -2.47
CA MET A 48 7.15 -8.32 -3.26
C MET A 48 6.74 -9.16 -4.49
N PRO A 49 5.44 -9.22 -4.82
CA PRO A 49 4.96 -9.96 -5.98
C PRO A 49 5.46 -9.38 -7.30
N GLN A 50 5.46 -10.20 -8.33
CA GLN A 50 5.53 -9.72 -9.70
C GLN A 50 4.20 -9.09 -10.12
N VAL A 51 4.26 -8.08 -10.97
CA VAL A 51 3.08 -7.42 -11.55
C VAL A 51 2.79 -8.03 -12.91
N VAL A 52 1.58 -8.57 -13.07
CA VAL A 52 1.08 -9.10 -14.34
C VAL A 52 0.39 -7.99 -15.11
N LYS A 53 0.95 -7.59 -16.25
CA LYS A 53 0.43 -6.52 -17.11
C LYS A 53 -0.76 -7.03 -17.95
N ARG A 54 -1.45 -6.10 -18.61
CA ARG A 54 -2.66 -6.40 -19.41
C ARG A 54 -2.37 -7.34 -20.60
N ASP A 55 -1.15 -7.30 -21.13
CA ASP A 55 -0.67 -8.18 -22.19
C ASP A 55 -0.16 -9.55 -21.67
N GLY A 56 -0.26 -9.80 -20.36
CA GLY A 56 0.23 -11.02 -19.71
C GLY A 56 1.72 -11.03 -19.40
N SER A 57 2.45 -9.96 -19.74
CA SER A 57 3.86 -9.82 -19.36
C SER A 57 4.00 -9.64 -17.85
N ARG A 58 5.14 -10.06 -17.30
CA ARG A 58 5.45 -9.98 -15.87
C ARG A 58 6.61 -9.03 -15.66
N GLU A 59 6.46 -8.09 -14.73
CA GLU A 59 7.54 -7.21 -14.31
C GLU A 59 7.67 -7.21 -12.79
N VAL A 60 8.86 -6.95 -12.28
CA VAL A 60 9.05 -6.69 -10.84
C VAL A 60 8.31 -5.39 -10.49
N LEU A 61 7.64 -5.37 -9.34
CA LEU A 61 7.01 -4.16 -8.83
C LEU A 61 8.04 -3.04 -8.68
N ASP A 62 7.90 -1.99 -9.48
CA ASP A 62 8.73 -0.79 -9.39
C ASP A 62 8.00 0.31 -8.62
N HIS A 63 8.50 0.60 -7.41
CA HIS A 63 7.96 1.65 -6.56
C HIS A 63 8.01 3.03 -7.22
N ARG A 64 9.01 3.29 -8.07
CA ARG A 64 9.13 4.56 -8.80
C ARG A 64 8.02 4.71 -9.82
N LYS A 65 7.67 3.64 -10.55
CA LYS A 65 6.53 3.65 -11.48
C LYS A 65 5.22 3.95 -10.76
N LEU A 66 4.97 3.33 -9.61
CA LEU A 66 3.77 3.59 -8.80
C LEU A 66 3.71 5.06 -8.38
N ARG A 67 4.80 5.59 -7.83
CA ARG A 67 4.92 6.99 -7.42
C ARG A 67 4.67 7.94 -8.60
N THR A 68 5.34 7.73 -9.73
CA THR A 68 5.18 8.57 -10.93
C THR A 68 3.75 8.54 -11.45
N GLY A 69 3.08 7.38 -11.43
CA GLY A 69 1.66 7.27 -11.80
C GLY A 69 0.76 8.11 -10.90
N LEU A 70 0.97 8.04 -9.59
CA LEU A 70 0.20 8.81 -8.60
C LEU A 70 0.43 10.32 -8.75
N LEU A 71 1.68 10.75 -8.90
CA LEU A 71 2.04 12.17 -9.07
C LEU A 71 1.46 12.76 -10.36
N ARG A 72 1.42 12.00 -11.46
CA ARG A 72 0.76 12.43 -12.70
C ARG A 72 -0.74 12.65 -12.51
N ALA A 73 -1.40 11.77 -11.75
CA ALA A 73 -2.82 11.96 -11.43
C ALA A 73 -3.04 13.24 -10.60
N LEU A 74 -2.13 13.53 -9.67
CA LEU A 74 -2.18 14.67 -8.74
C LEU A 74 -1.58 15.96 -9.30
N GLU A 75 -1.18 16.00 -10.58
CA GLU A 75 -0.55 17.18 -11.17
C GLU A 75 -1.46 18.43 -11.04
N LYS A 76 -0.89 19.51 -10.49
CA LYS A 76 -1.56 20.79 -10.19
C LYS A 76 -2.72 20.67 -9.20
N ARG A 77 -2.71 19.65 -8.32
CA ARG A 77 -3.66 19.51 -7.21
C ARG A 77 -3.02 19.90 -5.88
N PRO A 78 -3.75 20.55 -4.96
CA PRO A 78 -3.22 20.98 -3.68
C PRO A 78 -3.21 19.82 -2.67
N VAL A 79 -2.37 18.81 -2.90
CA VAL A 79 -2.20 17.66 -1.98
C VAL A 79 -0.81 17.69 -1.37
N ALA A 80 -0.74 17.59 -0.04
CA ALA A 80 0.52 17.59 0.70
C ALA A 80 1.38 16.37 0.35
N THR A 81 2.69 16.57 0.21
CA THR A 81 3.65 15.52 -0.13
C THR A 81 3.57 14.35 0.85
N GLU A 82 3.39 14.63 2.14
CA GLU A 82 3.28 13.64 3.21
C GLU A 82 2.07 12.72 3.00
N ALA A 83 0.94 13.27 2.53
CA ALA A 83 -0.25 12.49 2.24
C ALA A 83 -0.04 11.55 1.04
N ILE A 84 0.73 11.99 0.04
CA ILE A 84 1.12 11.19 -1.13
C ILE A 84 2.01 10.03 -0.71
N GLU A 85 3.03 10.28 0.12
CA GLU A 85 3.89 9.21 0.66
C GLU A 85 3.10 8.21 1.49
N ALA A 86 2.18 8.70 2.33
CA ALA A 86 1.33 7.84 3.15
C ALA A 86 0.45 6.92 2.28
N ALA A 87 -0.14 7.44 1.20
CA ALA A 87 -0.91 6.66 0.24
C ALA A 87 -0.06 5.57 -0.46
N ILE A 88 1.13 5.94 -0.93
CA ILE A 88 2.08 4.97 -1.54
C ILE A 88 2.43 3.88 -0.53
N SER A 89 2.73 4.25 0.72
CA SER A 89 3.05 3.30 1.78
C SER A 89 1.90 2.34 2.05
N ARG A 90 0.64 2.83 2.09
CA ARG A 90 -0.55 1.97 2.24
C ARG A 90 -0.72 1.01 1.07
N ILE A 91 -0.51 1.45 -0.16
CA ILE A 91 -0.57 0.58 -1.35
C ILE A 91 0.49 -0.51 -1.29
N LEU A 92 1.75 -0.15 -1.01
CA LEU A 92 2.85 -1.11 -0.87
C LEU A 92 2.61 -2.10 0.28
N LYS A 93 2.01 -1.62 1.37
CA LYS A 93 1.61 -2.48 2.48
C LYS A 93 0.52 -3.47 2.04
N ARG A 94 -0.51 -3.03 1.32
CA ARG A 94 -1.56 -3.91 0.75
C ARG A 94 -0.97 -4.95 -0.20
N ILE A 95 -0.10 -4.53 -1.12
CA ILE A 95 0.61 -5.43 -2.03
C ILE A 95 1.35 -6.51 -1.24
N ARG A 96 2.10 -6.12 -0.22
CA ARG A 96 2.86 -7.06 0.61
C ARG A 96 1.95 -8.00 1.44
N HIS A 97 0.84 -7.50 1.95
CA HIS A 97 -0.10 -8.28 2.76
C HIS A 97 -0.95 -9.24 1.92
N SER A 98 -1.02 -9.07 0.60
CA SER A 98 -1.72 -10.04 -0.27
C SER A 98 -1.14 -11.45 -0.16
N GLY A 99 0.18 -11.58 0.11
CA GLY A 99 0.88 -12.86 0.15
C GLY A 99 0.95 -13.58 -1.21
N GLU A 100 0.48 -12.95 -2.28
CA GLU A 100 0.47 -13.53 -3.63
C GLU A 100 1.87 -13.45 -4.25
N ARG A 101 2.18 -14.38 -5.17
CA ARG A 101 3.44 -14.34 -5.93
C ARG A 101 3.35 -13.40 -7.14
N GLU A 102 2.16 -13.26 -7.69
CA GLU A 102 1.84 -12.45 -8.87
C GLU A 102 0.58 -11.65 -8.57
N ILE A 103 0.58 -10.35 -8.87
CA ILE A 103 -0.59 -9.47 -8.73
C ILE A 103 -0.93 -8.87 -10.09
N PRO A 104 -2.19 -8.92 -10.54
CA PRO A 104 -2.61 -8.19 -11.73
C PRO A 104 -2.39 -6.68 -11.58
N ALA A 105 -1.81 -6.05 -12.60
CA ALA A 105 -1.69 -4.60 -12.66
C ALA A 105 -3.04 -3.92 -12.41
N ARG A 106 -4.15 -4.56 -12.86
CA ARG A 106 -5.55 -4.18 -12.64
C ARG A 106 -5.85 -3.84 -11.17
N GLN A 107 -5.45 -4.74 -10.29
CA GLN A 107 -5.74 -4.66 -8.86
C GLN A 107 -4.93 -3.54 -8.19
N ILE A 108 -3.67 -3.34 -8.61
CA ILE A 108 -2.85 -2.22 -8.13
C ILE A 108 -3.48 -0.88 -8.53
N GLY A 109 -4.02 -0.78 -9.74
CA GLY A 109 -4.72 0.43 -10.18
C GLY A 109 -6.02 0.69 -9.42
N GLU A 110 -6.73 -0.36 -9.00
CA GLU A 110 -7.90 -0.23 -8.11
C GLU A 110 -7.49 0.32 -6.74
N TRP A 111 -6.41 -0.16 -6.14
CA TRP A 111 -5.90 0.41 -4.88
C TRP A 111 -5.41 1.85 -5.03
N VAL A 112 -4.79 2.19 -6.16
CA VAL A 112 -4.43 3.60 -6.46
C VAL A 112 -5.69 4.47 -6.58
N MET A 113 -6.74 3.97 -7.25
CA MET A 113 -8.02 4.67 -7.35
C MET A 113 -8.66 4.91 -5.98
N ASP A 114 -8.64 3.93 -5.09
CA ASP A 114 -9.16 4.08 -3.72
C ASP A 114 -8.42 5.18 -2.96
N GLU A 115 -7.09 5.18 -3.00
CA GLU A 115 -6.29 6.22 -2.34
C GLU A 115 -6.51 7.61 -2.97
N LEU A 116 -6.62 7.69 -4.30
CA LEU A 116 -6.90 8.96 -4.99
C LEU A 116 -8.30 9.49 -4.68
N ARG A 117 -9.30 8.62 -4.46
CA ARG A 117 -10.65 9.04 -4.10
C ARG A 117 -10.67 9.82 -2.79
N GLU A 118 -9.86 9.39 -1.83
CA GLU A 118 -9.70 10.05 -0.53
C GLU A 118 -8.83 11.32 -0.62
N LEU A 119 -7.80 11.32 -1.48
CA LEU A 119 -6.88 12.44 -1.62
C LEU A 119 -7.46 13.60 -2.42
N ASP A 120 -8.02 13.33 -3.60
CA ASP A 120 -8.53 14.33 -4.52
C ASP A 120 -9.44 13.73 -5.60
N GLN A 121 -10.71 14.12 -5.62
CA GLN A 121 -11.70 13.60 -6.57
C GLN A 121 -11.33 13.86 -8.04
N VAL A 122 -10.69 14.99 -8.36
CA VAL A 122 -10.29 15.32 -9.73
C VAL A 122 -9.15 14.41 -10.20
N ALA A 123 -8.18 14.15 -9.32
CA ALA A 123 -7.10 13.20 -9.58
C ALA A 123 -7.61 11.77 -9.75
N TYR A 124 -8.60 11.36 -8.93
CA TYR A 124 -9.30 10.08 -9.10
C TYR A 124 -9.92 9.97 -10.50
N VAL A 125 -10.70 10.96 -10.94
CA VAL A 125 -11.32 10.97 -12.27
C VAL A 125 -10.27 10.92 -13.38
N ARG A 126 -9.18 11.69 -13.27
CA ARG A 126 -8.07 11.69 -14.22
C ARG A 126 -7.36 10.34 -14.30
N PHE A 127 -7.16 9.69 -13.17
CA PHE A 127 -6.54 8.37 -13.15
C PHE A 127 -7.49 7.31 -13.72
N ALA A 128 -8.76 7.36 -13.34
CA ALA A 128 -9.79 6.46 -13.84
C ALA A 128 -9.95 6.55 -15.37
N SER A 129 -9.78 7.74 -15.95
CA SER A 129 -9.91 7.93 -17.40
C SER A 129 -8.85 7.21 -18.23
N VAL A 130 -7.60 7.22 -17.76
CA VAL A 130 -6.52 6.45 -18.38
C VAL A 130 -6.73 4.95 -18.13
N TYR A 131 -7.15 4.59 -16.92
CA TYR A 131 -7.11 3.22 -16.46
C TYR A 131 -8.28 2.35 -16.92
N ARG A 132 -9.51 2.88 -16.83
CA ARG A 132 -10.71 2.18 -17.29
C ARG A 132 -10.90 2.27 -18.79
N SER A 133 -10.07 3.06 -19.49
CA SER A 133 -10.17 3.29 -20.94
C SER A 133 -11.63 3.54 -21.34
N PHE A 134 -12.27 4.56 -20.74
CA PHE A 134 -13.68 4.84 -21.00
C PHE A 134 -13.89 4.94 -22.51
N GLN A 135 -14.60 3.97 -23.08
CA GLN A 135 -14.95 3.98 -24.49
C GLN A 135 -16.11 4.94 -24.78
N ASP A 136 -16.76 5.44 -23.72
CA ASP A 136 -18.03 6.15 -23.75
C ASP A 136 -18.08 7.22 -22.64
N VAL A 137 -18.66 8.38 -22.97
CA VAL A 137 -18.98 9.49 -22.07
C VAL A 137 -19.96 9.09 -20.97
N SER A 138 -20.84 8.11 -21.21
CA SER A 138 -21.81 7.60 -20.23
C SER A 138 -21.12 6.89 -19.07
N ALA A 139 -20.10 6.07 -19.36
CA ALA A 139 -19.27 5.43 -18.32
C ALA A 139 -18.47 6.44 -17.49
N PHE A 140 -18.17 7.62 -18.07
CA PHE A 140 -17.61 8.74 -17.33
C PHE A 140 -18.65 9.42 -16.43
N ARG A 141 -19.89 9.62 -16.92
CA ARG A 141 -21.00 10.16 -16.11
C ARG A 141 -21.32 9.32 -14.90
N GLU A 142 -21.40 7.99 -15.04
CA GLU A 142 -21.64 7.09 -13.91
C GLU A 142 -20.61 7.25 -12.77
N VAL A 143 -19.35 7.54 -13.14
CA VAL A 143 -18.27 7.78 -12.16
C VAL A 143 -18.45 9.14 -11.48
N ILE A 144 -18.86 10.17 -12.22
CA ILE A 144 -19.17 11.49 -11.65
C ILE A 144 -20.39 11.41 -10.73
N ASP A 145 -21.47 10.78 -11.18
CA ASP A 145 -22.71 10.60 -10.42
C ASP A 145 -22.45 9.83 -9.12
N GLY A 146 -21.58 8.81 -9.15
CA GLY A 146 -21.15 8.08 -7.97
C GLY A 146 -20.32 8.91 -6.97
N LEU A 147 -19.60 9.93 -7.43
CA LEU A 147 -18.88 10.86 -6.55
C LEU A 147 -19.81 11.89 -5.91
N GLU A 148 -20.84 12.36 -6.64
CA GLU A 148 -21.82 13.32 -6.12
C GLU A 148 -22.65 12.73 -4.96
N GLN A 149 -22.93 11.43 -4.98
CA GLN A 149 -23.68 10.75 -3.92
C GLN A 149 -22.90 10.57 -2.60
N LEU A 150 -21.57 10.70 -2.65
CA LEU A 150 -20.68 10.53 -1.49
C LEU A 150 -20.32 11.86 -0.79
N GLN A 151 -20.75 13.01 -1.32
CA GLN A 151 -20.61 14.27 -0.60
C GLN A 151 -21.65 14.33 0.53
N PRO A 152 -21.24 14.43 1.82
CA PRO A 152 -22.16 14.84 2.87
C PRO A 152 -22.75 16.21 2.48
N ARG A 153 -24.06 16.40 2.68
CA ARG A 153 -24.82 17.62 2.34
C ARG A 153 -24.41 18.86 3.18
N GLU A 154 -23.17 18.95 3.64
CA GLU A 154 -22.69 19.89 4.66
C GLU A 154 -22.21 21.26 4.13
N SER A 155 -22.33 21.55 2.83
CA SER A 155 -21.96 22.86 2.28
C SER A 155 -23.13 23.75 1.86
N ARG A 156 -24.39 23.37 2.17
CA ARG A 156 -25.51 24.33 2.13
C ARG A 156 -25.70 24.94 3.52
N LEU A 157 -24.74 25.75 3.98
CA LEU A 157 -25.10 26.74 4.98
C LEU A 157 -26.12 27.69 4.33
N PRO A 158 -27.31 27.88 4.91
CA PRO A 158 -28.17 28.98 4.47
C PRO A 158 -27.39 30.30 4.69
N PRO A 159 -27.62 31.32 3.85
CA PRO A 159 -27.09 32.65 4.14
C PRO A 159 -27.53 33.05 5.55
N SER A 160 -26.58 33.46 6.39
CA SER A 160 -26.87 34.06 7.69
C SER A 160 -27.56 35.40 7.42
N ASP A 161 -28.86 35.46 7.66
CA ASP A 161 -29.62 36.70 7.74
C ASP A 161 -29.21 37.44 9.03
N ASP A 162 -28.02 38.07 9.01
CA ASP A 162 -27.64 39.11 9.97
C ASP A 162 -27.58 40.44 9.21
N GLU A 163 -28.75 40.99 8.89
CA GLU A 163 -28.89 42.44 8.72
C GLU A 163 -29.03 43.07 10.12
N PRO A 164 -28.11 43.95 10.55
CA PRO A 164 -28.36 44.78 11.72
C PRO A 164 -29.46 45.78 11.35
N LYS A 165 -30.63 45.62 11.96
CA LYS A 165 -31.64 46.68 11.97
C LYS A 165 -31.10 47.82 12.83
N ASP A 166 -30.66 48.88 12.16
CA ASP A 166 -30.46 50.20 12.76
C ASP A 166 -31.73 50.60 13.52
N GLN A 167 -31.57 50.90 14.81
CA GLN A 167 -32.48 51.70 15.63
C GLN A 167 -31.72 52.32 16.79
#